data_AF-A0AAF0LIN9-F1
#
_entry.id   AF-A0AAF0LIN9-F1
#
_cell.length_a   1.000
_cell.length_b   1.000
_cell.length_c   1.000
_cell.angle_alpha   90.00
_cell.angle_beta   90.00
_cell.angle_gamma   90.00
#
_symmetry.space_group_name_H-M   'P 1'
#
loop_
_entity.id
_entity.type
_entity.pdbx_description
1 polymer ?
#
loop_
_entity_poly.entity_id
_entity_poly.type
_entity_poly.pdbx_seq_one_letter_code
_entity_poly.pdbx_strand_id
1 'polypeptide(L)'
;MKFDVVLTNPPFQDSTRRNTTPHKLWIDFTVAVFDRLLRDGGSLVQVSPASFSSPSNVVLTLMQEHQTKMLRFGTEHHFPSVASTFSDYWVVKAENTGPTTVVTAEERFDISLDRSVTYLPNDVGQLAMGVHKKVMFAGRPLLDVRWDYVTCHNSKRRGANPTVVTEQTSEHPHPLFHTNNIIWWSSVRQDWANQPKVMWTRSGYTKPFFDDGVLGGSDMAYYVPVADDAEGRILEANLNTEVMRYILRTAKWAGFASDRVFASLPDLPRARPLTDDEMNAHFNLTEQEVAHVRQSLAPRRRTAR
;
A
#
# COMPACT_ATOMS: atom_id res chain seq x y z
N MET A 1 -23.83 -22.07 -19.29
CA MET A 1 -23.09 -21.76 -20.54
C MET A 1 -21.79 -21.07 -20.13
N LYS A 2 -20.66 -21.42 -20.74
CA LYS A 2 -19.37 -20.74 -20.57
C LYS A 2 -18.91 -20.17 -21.93
N PHE A 3 -18.14 -19.10 -21.91
CA PHE A 3 -17.69 -18.34 -23.07
C PHE A 3 -16.19 -18.46 -23.28
N ASP A 4 -15.77 -18.33 -24.53
CA ASP A 4 -14.37 -18.38 -24.97
C ASP A 4 -13.66 -17.05 -24.69
N VAL A 5 -14.41 -15.96 -24.82
CA VAL A 5 -13.94 -14.60 -24.58
C VAL A 5 -15.02 -13.84 -23.81
N VAL A 6 -14.62 -13.14 -22.76
CA VAL A 6 -15.45 -12.15 -22.07
C VAL A 6 -14.74 -10.80 -22.13
N LEU A 7 -15.40 -9.81 -22.73
CA LEU A 7 -14.95 -8.42 -22.80
C LEU A 7 -15.86 -7.59 -21.91
N THR A 8 -15.33 -6.83 -20.95
CA THR A 8 -16.20 -6.16 -19.98
C THR A 8 -15.64 -4.87 -19.37
N ASN A 9 -16.57 -3.99 -19.02
CA ASN A 9 -16.38 -2.82 -18.18
C ASN A 9 -17.39 -2.94 -17.02
N PRO A 10 -17.00 -3.51 -15.87
CA PRO A 10 -17.91 -3.89 -14.82
C PRO A 10 -18.51 -2.67 -14.10
N PRO A 11 -19.66 -2.80 -13.44
CA PRO A 11 -20.12 -1.78 -12.51
C PRO A 11 -19.12 -1.62 -11.35
N PHE A 12 -18.61 -0.40 -11.15
CA PHE A 12 -17.53 -0.19 -10.16
C PHE A 12 -18.00 -0.12 -8.72
N GLN A 13 -19.16 0.48 -8.44
CA GLN A 13 -19.64 0.76 -7.08
C GLN A 13 -21.10 0.35 -6.91
N ASP A 14 -21.44 -0.13 -5.72
CA ASP A 14 -22.84 -0.33 -5.31
C ASP A 14 -23.47 1.04 -4.98
N SER A 15 -24.33 1.53 -5.87
CA SER A 15 -25.03 2.80 -5.69
C SER A 15 -26.04 2.79 -4.54
N THR A 16 -26.49 1.60 -4.11
CA THR A 16 -27.49 1.42 -3.04
C THR A 16 -26.86 1.27 -1.66
N ARG A 17 -25.62 0.79 -1.59
CA ARG A 17 -24.88 0.51 -0.35
C ARG A 17 -23.56 1.28 -0.20
N ARG A 18 -23.51 2.50 -0.73
CA ARG A 18 -22.31 3.38 -0.74
C ARG A 18 -21.63 3.56 0.63
N ASN A 19 -22.40 3.50 1.73
CA ASN A 19 -21.89 3.72 3.10
C ASN A 19 -21.46 2.44 3.83
N THR A 20 -21.45 1.29 3.16
CA THR A 20 -21.02 0.02 3.74
C THR A 20 -19.73 -0.46 3.08
N THR A 21 -18.85 -1.09 3.85
CA THR A 21 -17.68 -1.80 3.31
C THR A 21 -18.02 -3.28 3.28
N PRO A 22 -17.81 -4.01 2.17
CA PRO A 22 -17.25 -3.56 0.89
C PRO A 22 -18.33 -2.99 -0.07
N HIS A 23 -18.03 -1.86 -0.74
CA HIS A 23 -18.91 -1.20 -1.73
C HIS A 23 -18.44 -1.36 -3.19
N LYS A 24 -17.32 -2.07 -3.42
CA LYS A 24 -16.70 -2.21 -4.74
C LYS A 24 -17.24 -3.45 -5.46
N LEU A 25 -18.21 -3.28 -6.34
CA LEU A 25 -18.85 -4.39 -7.06
C LEU A 25 -17.93 -5.03 -8.11
N TRP A 26 -16.99 -4.26 -8.69
CA TRP A 26 -16.17 -4.77 -9.78
C TRP A 26 -15.29 -5.96 -9.37
N ILE A 27 -14.88 -6.04 -8.11
CA ILE A 27 -14.06 -7.15 -7.61
C ILE A 27 -14.87 -8.45 -7.68
N ASP A 28 -16.06 -8.46 -7.05
CA ASP A 28 -16.95 -9.60 -7.03
C ASP A 28 -17.43 -9.98 -8.45
N PHE A 29 -17.70 -8.98 -9.28
CA PHE A 29 -18.04 -9.19 -10.69
C PHE A 29 -16.91 -9.89 -11.44
N THR A 30 -15.67 -9.44 -11.27
CA THR A 30 -14.49 -10.02 -11.94
C THR A 30 -14.35 -11.49 -11.59
N VAL A 31 -14.39 -11.81 -10.29
CA VAL A 31 -14.29 -13.20 -9.79
C VAL A 31 -15.44 -14.04 -10.31
N ALA A 32 -16.68 -13.54 -10.22
CA ALA A 32 -17.86 -14.28 -10.68
C ALA A 32 -17.83 -14.57 -12.19
N VAL A 33 -17.42 -13.59 -13.01
CA VAL A 33 -17.27 -13.76 -14.46
C VAL A 33 -16.18 -14.79 -14.77
N PHE A 34 -15.02 -14.64 -14.16
CA PHE A 34 -13.88 -15.52 -14.41
C PHE A 34 -14.18 -16.97 -14.00
N ASP A 35 -14.84 -17.18 -12.87
CA ASP A 35 -15.14 -18.52 -12.37
C ASP A 35 -16.31 -19.18 -13.10
N ARG A 36 -17.42 -18.45 -13.26
CA ARG A 36 -18.71 -19.02 -13.67
C ARG A 36 -18.95 -18.92 -15.17
N LEU A 37 -18.45 -17.87 -15.82
CA LEU A 37 -18.76 -17.58 -17.22
C LEU A 37 -17.61 -17.90 -18.16
N LEU A 38 -16.36 -17.87 -17.71
CA LEU A 38 -15.20 -18.15 -18.56
C LEU A 38 -14.85 -19.64 -18.57
N ARG A 39 -14.68 -20.23 -19.76
CA ARG A 39 -14.16 -21.59 -19.92
C ARG A 39 -12.66 -21.64 -19.67
N ASP A 40 -12.12 -22.82 -19.38
CA ASP A 40 -10.68 -23.01 -19.29
C ASP A 40 -10.03 -22.76 -20.66
N GLY A 41 -8.89 -22.07 -20.66
CA GLY A 41 -8.26 -21.50 -21.85
C GLY A 41 -8.98 -20.29 -22.45
N GLY A 42 -10.11 -19.85 -21.88
CA GLY A 42 -10.82 -18.65 -22.30
C GLY A 42 -10.11 -17.35 -21.88
N SER A 43 -10.44 -16.25 -22.55
CA SER A 43 -9.85 -14.92 -22.28
C SER A 43 -10.84 -13.97 -21.59
N LEU A 44 -10.44 -13.42 -20.44
CA LEU A 44 -11.04 -12.23 -19.85
C LEU A 44 -10.24 -11.00 -20.30
N VAL A 45 -10.91 -10.06 -20.95
CA VAL A 45 -10.37 -8.72 -21.20
C VAL A 45 -11.26 -7.71 -20.48
N GLN A 46 -10.68 -6.96 -19.56
CA GLN A 46 -11.46 -6.10 -18.68
C GLN A 46 -10.74 -4.79 -18.40
N VAL A 47 -11.52 -3.72 -18.25
CA VAL A 47 -11.08 -2.46 -17.63
C VAL A 47 -11.55 -2.40 -16.18
N SER A 48 -10.69 -1.97 -15.25
CA SER A 48 -11.06 -1.79 -13.84
C SER A 48 -10.26 -0.66 -13.19
N PRO A 49 -10.65 -0.19 -11.98
CA PRO A 49 -9.80 0.71 -11.22
C PRO A 49 -8.42 0.12 -10.98
N ALA A 50 -7.35 0.91 -11.09
CA ALA A 50 -5.96 0.45 -10.96
C ALA A 50 -5.62 -0.11 -9.56
N SER A 51 -6.52 0.08 -8.58
CA SER A 51 -6.41 -0.47 -7.22
C SER A 51 -6.44 -2.00 -7.14
N PHE A 52 -6.58 -2.72 -8.26
CA PHE A 52 -6.32 -4.16 -8.29
C PHE A 52 -4.85 -4.48 -7.94
N SER A 53 -3.92 -3.54 -8.16
CA SER A 53 -2.49 -3.72 -7.89
C SER A 53 -2.10 -3.84 -6.41
N SER A 54 -3.04 -3.67 -5.48
CA SER A 54 -2.77 -3.72 -4.04
C SER A 54 -2.58 -5.16 -3.54
N PRO A 55 -1.80 -5.38 -2.47
CA PRO A 55 -1.44 -6.73 -1.99
C PRO A 55 -2.60 -7.52 -1.37
N SER A 56 -3.72 -6.88 -1.10
CA SER A 56 -4.94 -7.52 -0.57
C SER A 56 -5.99 -7.78 -1.64
N ASN A 57 -5.72 -7.42 -2.90
CA ASN A 57 -6.72 -7.55 -3.96
C ASN A 57 -6.74 -8.95 -4.56
N VAL A 58 -7.91 -9.57 -4.57
CA VAL A 58 -8.13 -10.89 -5.15
C VAL A 58 -7.94 -10.91 -6.68
N VAL A 59 -8.10 -9.77 -7.37
CA VAL A 59 -7.88 -9.69 -8.82
C VAL A 59 -6.39 -9.77 -9.17
N LEU A 60 -5.50 -9.18 -8.36
CA LEU A 60 -4.05 -9.42 -8.53
C LEU A 60 -3.69 -10.88 -8.26
N THR A 61 -4.29 -11.49 -7.24
CA THR A 61 -4.14 -12.94 -6.98
C THR A 61 -4.54 -13.77 -8.20
N LEU A 62 -5.70 -13.48 -8.79
CA LEU A 62 -6.16 -14.13 -10.02
C LEU A 62 -5.15 -13.94 -11.17
N MET A 63 -4.60 -12.74 -11.32
CA MET A 63 -3.56 -12.45 -12.34
C MET A 63 -2.23 -13.17 -12.10
N GLN A 64 -1.90 -13.50 -10.85
CA GLN A 64 -0.70 -14.25 -10.48
C GLN A 64 -0.88 -15.76 -10.70
N GLU A 65 -2.08 -16.28 -10.49
CA GLU A 65 -2.42 -17.70 -10.65
C GLU A 65 -2.69 -18.07 -12.11
N HIS A 66 -3.16 -17.10 -12.90
CA HIS A 66 -3.54 -17.30 -14.28
C HIS A 66 -2.67 -16.51 -15.26
N GLN A 67 -2.58 -16.98 -16.49
CA GLN A 67 -1.75 -16.33 -17.50
C GLN A 67 -2.28 -14.94 -17.86
N THR A 68 -1.70 -13.91 -17.26
CA THR A 68 -1.91 -12.52 -17.66
C THR A 68 -1.02 -12.23 -18.86
N LYS A 69 -1.62 -11.95 -20.02
CA LYS A 69 -0.90 -11.66 -21.28
C LYS A 69 -0.49 -10.19 -21.36
N MET A 70 -1.37 -9.31 -20.89
CA MET A 70 -1.20 -7.87 -21.03
C MET A 70 -1.79 -7.16 -19.81
N LEU A 71 -1.09 -6.15 -19.34
CA LEU A 71 -1.57 -5.21 -18.33
C LEU A 71 -1.21 -3.78 -18.75
N ARG A 72 -2.21 -2.94 -18.99
CA ARG A 72 -2.04 -1.55 -19.44
C ARG A 72 -2.52 -0.58 -18.37
N PHE A 73 -1.62 0.27 -17.91
CA PHE A 73 -1.90 1.34 -16.96
C PHE A 73 -2.20 2.67 -17.69
N GLY A 74 -2.89 3.59 -17.03
CA GLY A 74 -3.13 4.94 -17.55
C GLY A 74 -4.31 5.05 -18.52
N THR A 75 -5.31 4.17 -18.41
CA THR A 75 -6.45 4.13 -19.35
C THR A 75 -7.61 5.05 -18.94
N GLU A 76 -7.44 5.83 -17.87
CA GLU A 76 -8.44 6.78 -17.36
C GLU A 76 -8.80 7.91 -18.33
N HIS A 77 -7.97 8.18 -19.33
CA HIS A 77 -8.26 9.18 -20.36
C HIS A 77 -9.53 8.82 -21.18
N HIS A 78 -9.97 7.55 -21.17
CA HIS A 78 -11.25 7.12 -21.72
C HIS A 78 -12.45 7.42 -20.80
N PHE A 79 -12.23 7.83 -19.55
CA PHE A 79 -13.24 8.10 -18.53
C PHE A 79 -13.08 9.51 -17.91
N PRO A 80 -13.13 10.60 -18.71
CA PRO A 80 -12.76 11.95 -18.26
C PRO A 80 -13.65 12.52 -17.13
N SER A 81 -14.86 11.99 -16.96
CA SER A 81 -15.80 12.38 -15.90
C SER A 81 -15.62 11.59 -14.59
N VAL A 82 -14.72 10.61 -14.55
CA VAL A 82 -14.52 9.74 -13.40
C VAL A 82 -13.18 10.04 -12.74
N ALA A 83 -13.21 10.57 -11.52
CA ALA A 83 -12.02 10.89 -10.74
C ALA A 83 -11.37 9.62 -10.13
N SER A 84 -10.86 8.72 -10.98
CA SER A 84 -10.17 7.49 -10.59
C SER A 84 -9.08 7.16 -11.62
N THR A 85 -8.11 6.34 -11.22
CA THR A 85 -7.17 5.71 -12.15
C THR A 85 -7.76 4.42 -12.68
N PHE A 86 -7.49 4.11 -13.95
CA PHE A 86 -7.98 2.90 -14.61
C PHE A 86 -6.84 2.14 -15.28
N SER A 87 -7.06 0.85 -15.42
CA SER A 87 -6.18 -0.05 -16.16
C SER A 87 -7.03 -1.06 -16.90
N ASP A 88 -6.52 -1.56 -18.01
CA ASP A 88 -7.12 -2.70 -18.68
C ASP A 88 -6.12 -3.85 -18.79
N TYR A 89 -6.65 -5.06 -18.84
CA TYR A 89 -5.84 -6.26 -18.81
C TYR A 89 -6.48 -7.39 -19.59
N TRP A 90 -5.63 -8.34 -19.99
CA TRP A 90 -6.01 -9.58 -20.63
C TRP A 90 -5.46 -10.76 -19.83
N VAL A 91 -6.36 -11.51 -19.21
CA VAL A 91 -6.05 -12.75 -18.49
C VAL A 91 -6.65 -13.93 -19.21
N VAL A 92 -5.85 -14.97 -19.44
CA VAL A 92 -6.29 -16.26 -19.95
C VAL A 92 -6.47 -17.19 -18.76
N LYS A 93 -7.62 -17.90 -18.69
CA LYS A 93 -7.89 -18.91 -17.67
C LYS A 93 -7.09 -20.19 -17.92
N ALA A 94 -5.79 -20.08 -17.75
CA ALA A 94 -4.81 -21.13 -17.84
C ALA A 94 -3.74 -20.88 -16.77
N GLU A 95 -2.97 -21.90 -16.41
CA GLU A 95 -1.86 -21.74 -15.49
C GLU A 95 -0.88 -20.66 -15.95
N ASN A 96 -0.40 -19.86 -15.00
CA ASN A 96 0.57 -18.82 -15.28
C ASN A 96 1.96 -19.42 -15.55
N THR A 97 2.40 -19.39 -16.81
CA THR A 97 3.64 -20.05 -17.26
C THR A 97 4.57 -19.13 -18.04
N GLY A 98 4.09 -17.94 -18.43
CA GLY A 98 4.81 -17.00 -19.27
C GLY A 98 4.74 -15.57 -18.75
N PRO A 99 5.55 -14.67 -19.33
CA PRO A 99 5.60 -13.28 -18.89
C PRO A 99 4.27 -12.57 -19.10
N THR A 100 4.06 -11.54 -18.29
CA THR A 100 3.04 -10.52 -18.50
C THR A 100 3.68 -9.30 -19.12
N THR A 101 3.19 -8.88 -20.28
CA THR A 101 3.58 -7.59 -20.86
C THR A 101 2.85 -6.47 -20.11
N VAL A 102 3.63 -5.54 -19.57
CA VAL A 102 3.15 -4.32 -18.93
C VAL A 102 3.35 -3.15 -19.89
N VAL A 103 2.33 -2.30 -19.99
CA VAL A 103 2.37 -1.06 -20.78
C VAL A 103 1.98 0.11 -19.89
N THR A 104 2.80 1.15 -19.90
CA THR A 104 2.54 2.44 -19.25
C THR A 104 2.52 3.53 -20.32
N ALA A 105 2.46 4.80 -19.92
CA ALA A 105 2.57 5.90 -20.89
C ALA A 105 4.01 6.04 -21.44
N GLU A 106 5.01 5.61 -20.65
CA GLU A 106 6.42 5.82 -20.92
C GLU A 106 7.11 4.58 -21.51
N GLU A 107 6.65 3.38 -21.15
CA GLU A 107 7.37 2.15 -21.49
C GLU A 107 6.49 0.93 -21.72
N ARG A 108 7.09 -0.09 -22.34
CA ARG A 108 6.56 -1.42 -22.51
C ARG A 108 7.63 -2.43 -22.13
N PHE A 109 7.34 -3.30 -21.17
CA PHE A 109 8.28 -4.26 -20.64
C PHE A 109 7.56 -5.53 -20.17
N ASP A 110 8.31 -6.61 -19.96
CA ASP A 110 7.77 -7.88 -19.48
C ASP A 110 8.16 -8.13 -18.03
N ILE A 111 7.24 -8.72 -17.26
CA ILE A 111 7.48 -9.19 -15.89
C ILE A 111 7.02 -10.64 -15.71
N SER A 112 7.63 -11.33 -14.75
CA SER A 112 7.05 -12.54 -14.15
C SER A 112 6.05 -12.09 -13.08
N LEU A 113 4.76 -12.08 -13.42
CA LEU A 113 3.70 -11.72 -12.48
C LEU A 113 3.22 -12.97 -11.73
N ASP A 114 3.95 -13.40 -10.71
CA ASP A 114 3.61 -14.55 -9.87
C ASP A 114 3.48 -14.14 -8.38
N ARG A 115 3.39 -15.11 -7.47
CA ARG A 115 3.28 -14.88 -6.03
C ARG A 115 4.50 -14.18 -5.40
N SER A 116 5.64 -14.14 -6.07
CA SER A 116 6.80 -13.36 -5.60
C SER A 116 6.58 -11.85 -5.74
N VAL A 117 5.71 -11.42 -6.66
CA VAL A 117 5.33 -10.00 -6.82
C VAL A 117 4.15 -9.68 -5.93
N THR A 118 4.42 -9.29 -4.68
CA THR A 118 3.35 -9.11 -3.66
C THR A 118 2.34 -8.00 -4.02
N TYR A 119 2.78 -7.00 -4.79
CA TYR A 119 1.95 -5.90 -5.30
C TYR A 119 2.63 -5.23 -6.52
N LEU A 120 1.90 -4.35 -7.21
CA LEU A 120 2.49 -3.45 -8.23
C LEU A 120 2.48 -2.00 -7.70
N PRO A 121 3.62 -1.29 -7.69
CA PRO A 121 3.69 0.07 -7.15
C PRO A 121 2.88 1.06 -7.99
N ASN A 122 2.49 2.22 -7.46
CA ASN A 122 1.69 3.19 -8.21
C ASN A 122 2.40 3.82 -9.42
N ASP A 123 3.73 3.88 -9.37
CA ASP A 123 4.60 4.32 -10.47
C ASP A 123 5.15 3.09 -11.21
N VAL A 124 4.27 2.15 -11.58
CA VAL A 124 4.67 0.92 -12.29
C VAL A 124 5.64 1.26 -13.41
N GLY A 125 6.78 0.57 -13.41
CA GLY A 125 7.81 0.72 -14.41
C GLY A 125 8.97 -0.25 -14.15
N GLN A 126 9.86 -0.43 -15.12
CA GLN A 126 10.94 -1.43 -15.00
C GLN A 126 11.85 -1.12 -13.80
N LEU A 127 12.24 0.15 -13.63
CA LEU A 127 13.07 0.58 -12.50
C LEU A 127 12.31 0.53 -11.17
N ALA A 128 11.03 0.91 -11.15
CA ALA A 128 10.18 0.80 -9.96
C ALA A 128 10.07 -0.65 -9.49
N MET A 129 9.79 -1.57 -10.41
CA MET A 129 9.74 -3.00 -10.11
C MET A 129 11.08 -3.53 -9.61
N GLY A 130 12.21 -3.07 -10.18
CA GLY A 130 13.56 -3.40 -9.72
C GLY A 130 13.80 -3.00 -8.26
N VAL A 131 13.48 -1.76 -7.89
CA VAL A 131 13.60 -1.26 -6.52
C VAL A 131 12.71 -2.06 -5.57
N HIS A 132 11.42 -2.21 -5.87
CA HIS A 132 10.50 -2.95 -5.02
C HIS A 132 10.91 -4.42 -4.87
N LYS A 133 11.44 -5.06 -5.91
CA LYS A 133 11.95 -6.43 -5.84
C LYS A 133 13.11 -6.57 -4.85
N LYS A 134 14.07 -5.63 -4.88
CA LYS A 134 15.27 -5.65 -4.02
C LYS A 134 14.98 -5.31 -2.56
N VAL A 135 14.03 -4.41 -2.34
CA VAL A 135 13.68 -3.92 -0.99
C VAL A 135 12.60 -4.77 -0.34
N MET A 136 11.51 -5.04 -1.05
CA MET A 136 10.27 -5.59 -0.47
C MET A 136 10.03 -7.06 -0.80
N PHE A 137 10.47 -7.54 -1.97
CA PHE A 137 10.18 -8.91 -2.43
C PHE A 137 11.36 -9.88 -2.30
N ALA A 138 12.47 -9.44 -1.71
CA ALA A 138 13.71 -10.21 -1.61
C ALA A 138 13.72 -11.25 -0.47
N GLY A 139 12.61 -11.45 0.25
CA GLY A 139 12.52 -12.42 1.35
C GLY A 139 13.44 -12.11 2.53
N ARG A 140 13.74 -10.83 2.77
CA ARG A 140 14.56 -10.37 3.91
C ARG A 140 13.82 -10.59 5.23
N PRO A 141 14.53 -10.65 6.37
CA PRO A 141 13.90 -10.54 7.68
C PRO A 141 12.99 -9.31 7.73
N LEU A 142 11.83 -9.45 8.37
CA LEU A 142 10.80 -8.44 8.41
C LEU A 142 10.91 -7.60 9.68
N LEU A 143 10.58 -6.33 9.56
CA LEU A 143 10.40 -5.43 10.68
C LEU A 143 9.18 -5.88 11.51
N ASP A 144 9.31 -5.92 12.84
CA ASP A 144 8.20 -6.26 13.74
C ASP A 144 7.20 -5.10 13.87
N VAL A 145 6.49 -4.83 12.78
CA VAL A 145 5.45 -3.79 12.72
C VAL A 145 4.19 -4.29 13.41
N ARG A 146 3.77 -3.54 14.42
CA ARG A 146 2.58 -3.81 15.23
C ARG A 146 1.55 -2.69 15.04
N TRP A 147 0.30 -3.00 15.37
CA TRP A 147 -0.82 -2.07 15.35
C TRP A 147 -1.91 -2.57 16.31
N ASP A 148 -2.80 -1.67 16.71
CA ASP A 148 -3.97 -2.00 17.54
C ASP A 148 -5.24 -1.44 16.89
N TYR A 149 -6.03 -2.34 16.31
CA TYR A 149 -7.28 -1.99 15.63
C TYR A 149 -8.48 -1.87 16.57
N VAL A 150 -8.35 -2.14 17.87
CA VAL A 150 -9.50 -2.37 18.74
C VAL A 150 -9.62 -1.30 19.81
N THR A 151 -8.57 -1.10 20.60
CA THR A 151 -8.66 -0.35 21.88
C THR A 151 -9.11 1.09 21.65
N CYS A 152 -8.49 1.76 20.68
CA CYS A 152 -8.70 3.17 20.38
C CYS A 152 -9.16 3.41 18.92
N HIS A 153 -9.97 2.49 18.39
CA HIS A 153 -10.50 2.58 17.02
C HIS A 153 -11.35 3.85 16.81
N ASN A 154 -11.32 4.44 15.61
CA ASN A 154 -12.06 5.66 15.27
C ASN A 154 -13.58 5.61 15.57
N SER A 155 -14.17 4.42 15.53
CA SER A 155 -15.60 4.20 15.81
C SER A 155 -15.94 4.44 17.28
N LYS A 156 -14.96 4.32 18.19
CA LYS A 156 -15.09 4.62 19.63
C LYS A 156 -15.25 6.12 19.92
N ARG A 157 -15.13 6.98 18.89
CA ARG A 157 -15.53 8.39 18.95
C ARG A 157 -17.03 8.60 18.82
N ARG A 158 -17.77 7.56 18.40
CA ARG A 158 -19.21 7.61 18.16
C ARG A 158 -19.92 6.91 19.31
N GLY A 159 -20.95 7.54 19.86
CA GLY A 159 -21.76 6.97 20.93
C GLY A 159 -22.07 8.00 22.03
N ALA A 160 -22.91 7.60 22.99
CA ALA A 160 -23.27 8.46 24.12
C ALA A 160 -22.09 8.71 25.07
N ASN A 161 -21.22 7.70 25.24
CA ASN A 161 -20.02 7.75 26.08
C ASN A 161 -18.79 7.33 25.26
N PRO A 162 -18.24 8.24 24.41
CA PRO A 162 -17.07 7.91 23.60
C PRO A 162 -15.86 7.67 24.50
N THR A 163 -15.00 6.70 24.14
CA THR A 163 -13.71 6.51 24.83
C THR A 163 -12.56 7.20 24.11
N VAL A 164 -12.84 7.83 22.96
CA VAL A 164 -11.89 8.60 22.15
C VAL A 164 -12.54 9.92 21.76
N VAL A 165 -11.84 11.03 21.96
CA VAL A 165 -12.31 12.40 21.67
C VAL A 165 -11.22 13.22 20.97
N THR A 166 -11.58 14.37 20.40
CA THR A 166 -10.64 15.23 19.65
C THR A 166 -9.90 16.23 20.51
N GLU A 167 -10.44 16.57 21.68
CA GLU A 167 -9.88 17.56 22.60
C GLU A 167 -9.58 16.90 23.95
N GLN A 168 -8.51 17.34 24.60
CA GLN A 168 -8.11 16.79 25.90
C GLN A 168 -9.13 17.17 26.97
N THR A 169 -9.53 16.21 27.79
CA THR A 169 -10.33 16.45 28.99
C THR A 169 -9.76 15.67 30.17
N SER A 170 -10.24 15.94 31.38
CA SER A 170 -9.87 15.16 32.57
C SER A 170 -10.26 13.68 32.46
N GLU A 171 -11.34 13.38 31.74
CA GLU A 171 -11.80 12.01 31.49
C GLU A 171 -11.02 11.31 30.36
N HIS A 172 -10.38 12.07 29.48
CA HIS A 172 -9.62 11.57 28.34
C HIS A 172 -8.18 12.12 28.36
N PRO A 173 -7.35 11.70 29.33
CA PRO A 173 -6.03 12.30 29.51
C PRO A 173 -4.97 11.73 28.58
N HIS A 174 -5.23 10.62 27.89
CA HIS A 174 -4.18 9.87 27.16
C HIS A 174 -4.11 10.27 25.68
N PRO A 175 -2.97 10.79 25.18
CA PRO A 175 -2.84 11.20 23.79
C PRO A 175 -2.73 9.99 22.85
N LEU A 176 -3.36 10.10 21.69
CA LEU A 176 -3.39 9.09 20.63
C LEU A 176 -2.94 9.68 19.31
N PHE A 177 -1.92 9.07 18.71
CA PHE A 177 -1.54 9.37 17.35
C PHE A 177 -2.60 8.84 16.36
N HIS A 178 -3.18 9.73 15.56
CA HIS A 178 -4.15 9.36 14.52
C HIS A 178 -3.60 9.58 13.11
N THR A 179 -3.21 10.81 12.81
CA THR A 179 -2.50 11.16 11.57
C THR A 179 -1.42 12.19 11.88
N ASN A 180 -0.54 12.50 10.92
CA ASN A 180 0.58 13.42 11.14
C ASN A 180 0.22 14.77 11.77
N ASN A 181 -0.99 15.27 11.52
CA ASN A 181 -1.47 16.56 12.02
C ASN A 181 -2.58 16.43 13.05
N ILE A 182 -2.89 15.21 13.51
CA ILE A 182 -4.05 14.95 14.37
C ILE A 182 -3.63 14.04 15.53
N ILE A 183 -3.72 14.61 16.73
CA ILE A 183 -3.73 13.88 17.99
C ILE A 183 -5.17 13.85 18.51
N TRP A 184 -5.59 12.67 18.94
CA TRP A 184 -6.84 12.46 19.69
C TRP A 184 -6.52 12.12 21.13
N TRP A 185 -7.56 11.96 21.95
CA TRP A 185 -7.42 11.72 23.37
C TRP A 185 -8.33 10.56 23.80
N SER A 186 -7.86 9.72 24.72
CA SER A 186 -8.61 8.57 25.20
C SER A 186 -8.69 8.50 26.71
N SER A 187 -9.80 7.95 27.19
CA SER A 187 -9.99 7.54 28.58
C SER A 187 -9.29 6.21 28.90
N VAL A 188 -8.83 5.47 27.88
CA VAL A 188 -8.12 4.20 28.03
C VAL A 188 -6.69 4.38 27.54
N ARG A 189 -5.71 4.04 28.38
CA ARG A 189 -4.31 3.97 27.96
C ARG A 189 -4.01 2.60 27.40
N GLN A 190 -3.45 2.55 26.19
CA GLN A 190 -2.98 1.29 25.61
C GLN A 190 -1.70 0.82 26.33
N ASP A 191 -1.57 -0.48 26.58
CA ASP A 191 -0.45 -1.06 27.34
C ASP A 191 0.91 -0.80 26.70
N TRP A 192 0.94 -0.66 25.37
CA TRP A 192 2.15 -0.38 24.59
C TRP A 192 2.49 1.11 24.51
N ALA A 193 1.59 2.00 24.95
CA ALA A 193 1.81 3.44 24.85
C ALA A 193 3.04 3.91 25.64
N ASN A 194 3.42 3.21 26.72
CA ASN A 194 4.54 3.57 27.59
C ASN A 194 5.89 3.07 27.08
N GLN A 195 5.90 2.30 25.99
CA GLN A 195 7.10 1.69 25.45
C GLN A 195 7.73 2.62 24.41
N PRO A 196 9.06 2.81 24.41
CA PRO A 196 9.76 3.46 23.31
C PRO A 196 9.44 2.75 21.98
N LYS A 197 9.16 3.54 20.94
CA LYS A 197 8.72 3.01 19.65
C LYS A 197 8.91 3.99 18.51
N VAL A 198 9.07 3.49 17.30
CA VAL A 198 8.94 4.30 16.08
C VAL A 198 7.54 4.12 15.52
N MET A 199 6.85 5.21 15.24
CA MET A 199 5.44 5.22 14.84
C MET A 199 5.21 5.91 13.49
N TRP A 200 4.14 5.52 12.79
CA TRP A 200 3.64 6.23 11.61
C TRP A 200 2.16 5.94 11.37
N THR A 201 1.56 6.71 10.47
CA THR A 201 0.15 6.54 10.07
C THR A 201 0.05 5.98 8.65
N ARG A 202 -1.00 5.21 8.39
CA ARG A 202 -1.37 4.76 7.04
C ARG A 202 -2.02 5.85 6.17
N SER A 203 -2.46 6.96 6.78
CA SER A 203 -3.14 8.06 6.09
C SER A 203 -2.17 9.09 5.54
N GLY A 204 -2.42 9.60 4.33
CA GLY A 204 -1.64 10.69 3.75
C GLY A 204 -0.17 10.31 3.54
N TYR A 205 0.74 11.19 3.98
CA TYR A 205 2.18 10.94 3.91
C TYR A 205 2.61 10.07 5.09
N THR A 206 3.30 8.96 4.81
CA THR A 206 3.82 8.11 5.89
C THR A 206 5.12 8.74 6.35
N LYS A 207 5.14 9.24 7.58
CA LYS A 207 6.28 9.90 8.19
C LYS A 207 6.62 9.18 9.50
N PRO A 208 7.55 8.20 9.46
CA PRO A 208 8.06 7.56 10.66
C PRO A 208 8.69 8.57 11.61
N PHE A 209 8.40 8.45 12.90
CA PHE A 209 9.02 9.27 13.96
C PHE A 209 9.20 8.46 15.24
N PHE A 210 10.20 8.81 16.04
CA PHE A 210 10.41 8.20 17.35
C PHE A 210 9.49 8.81 18.42
N ASP A 211 8.89 7.94 19.24
CA ASP A 211 8.11 8.26 20.44
C ASP A 211 8.73 7.55 21.65
N ASP A 212 9.02 8.31 22.70
CA ASP A 212 9.69 7.88 23.93
C ASP A 212 8.73 7.28 24.98
N GLY A 213 7.57 6.78 24.54
CA GLY A 213 6.58 6.18 25.43
C GLY A 213 5.45 7.12 25.86
N VAL A 214 5.13 8.12 25.04
CA VAL A 214 4.07 9.10 25.32
C VAL A 214 2.78 8.72 24.61
N LEU A 215 2.86 8.45 23.30
CA LEU A 215 1.69 8.30 22.45
C LEU A 215 1.16 6.86 22.43
N GLY A 216 -0.16 6.72 22.59
CA GLY A 216 -0.89 5.59 22.02
C GLY A 216 -1.19 5.83 20.53
N GLY A 217 -2.05 5.01 19.96
CA GLY A 217 -2.41 5.09 18.55
C GLY A 217 -3.82 4.58 18.27
N SER A 218 -4.49 5.25 17.34
CA SER A 218 -5.76 4.78 16.77
C SER A 218 -5.54 3.65 15.76
N ASP A 219 -6.63 3.17 15.13
CA ASP A 219 -6.65 2.21 14.02
C ASP A 219 -5.84 2.63 12.78
N MET A 220 -5.37 3.88 12.75
CA MET A 220 -4.54 4.41 11.67
C MET A 220 -3.03 4.31 11.95
N ALA A 221 -2.65 4.05 13.20
CA ALA A 221 -1.26 4.05 13.65
C ALA A 221 -0.63 2.66 13.61
N TYR A 222 0.64 2.64 13.25
CA TYR A 222 1.52 1.48 13.25
C TYR A 222 2.78 1.85 14.02
N TYR A 223 3.39 0.86 14.67
CA TYR A 223 4.57 1.10 15.47
C TYR A 223 5.52 -0.09 15.47
N VAL A 224 6.77 0.19 15.80
CA VAL A 224 7.81 -0.82 16.05
C VAL A 224 8.38 -0.53 17.43
N PRO A 225 8.20 -1.42 18.41
CA PRO A 225 8.86 -1.30 19.71
C PRO A 225 10.38 -1.25 19.54
N VAL A 226 11.04 -0.46 20.37
CA VAL A 226 12.51 -0.39 20.45
C VAL A 226 12.95 -0.47 21.91
N ALA A 227 14.20 -0.88 22.13
CA ALA A 227 14.74 -1.04 23.48
C ALA A 227 14.94 0.30 24.19
N ASP A 228 15.41 1.31 23.45
CA ASP A 228 15.78 2.62 24.00
C ASP A 228 15.71 3.74 22.94
N ASP A 229 15.95 4.97 23.40
CA ASP A 229 15.98 6.18 22.58
C ASP A 229 17.02 6.14 21.46
N ALA A 230 18.17 5.48 21.69
CA ALA A 230 19.24 5.42 20.70
C ALA A 230 18.81 4.53 19.53
N GLU A 231 18.28 3.34 19.83
CA GLU A 231 17.72 2.45 18.82
C GLU A 231 16.55 3.12 18.08
N GLY A 232 15.66 3.78 18.82
CA GLY A 232 14.51 4.51 18.27
C GLY A 232 14.89 5.56 17.24
N ARG A 233 15.86 6.42 17.57
CA ARG A 233 16.35 7.46 16.66
C ARG A 233 17.08 6.88 15.44
N ILE A 234 17.80 5.77 15.61
CA ILE A 234 18.46 5.07 14.49
C ILE A 234 17.43 4.51 13.52
N LEU A 235 16.41 3.80 14.03
CA LEU A 235 15.35 3.25 13.20
C LEU A 235 14.55 4.38 12.51
N GLU A 236 14.20 5.44 13.24
CA GLU A 236 13.53 6.62 12.66
C GLU A 236 14.33 7.18 11.49
N ALA A 237 15.63 7.41 11.66
CA ALA A 237 16.50 7.93 10.61
C ALA A 237 16.52 6.99 9.39
N ASN A 238 16.68 5.69 9.61
CA ASN A 238 16.78 4.69 8.55
C ASN A 238 15.47 4.53 7.76
N LEU A 239 14.32 4.57 8.44
CA LEU A 239 13.00 4.55 7.79
C LEU A 239 12.70 5.84 7.00
N ASN A 240 13.42 6.92 7.25
CA ASN A 240 13.28 8.20 6.54
C ASN A 240 14.30 8.42 5.41
N THR A 241 15.16 7.44 5.11
CA THR A 241 16.02 7.46 3.92
C THR A 241 15.21 7.56 2.62
N GLU A 242 15.82 8.05 1.55
CA GLU A 242 15.18 8.24 0.23
C GLU A 242 14.49 6.97 -0.27
N VAL A 243 15.16 5.82 -0.28
CA VAL A 243 14.56 4.56 -0.75
C VAL A 243 13.35 4.15 0.09
N MET A 244 13.40 4.30 1.41
CA MET A 244 12.26 3.95 2.28
C MET A 244 11.10 4.93 2.08
N ARG A 245 11.37 6.24 1.96
CA ARG A 245 10.35 7.25 1.61
C ARG A 245 9.72 6.96 0.25
N TYR A 246 10.52 6.51 -0.73
CA TYR A 246 10.04 6.09 -2.03
C TYR A 246 9.07 4.92 -1.90
N ILE A 247 9.47 3.81 -1.26
CA ILE A 247 8.63 2.62 -1.03
C ILE A 247 7.31 3.00 -0.35
N LEU A 248 7.37 3.78 0.73
CA LEU A 248 6.20 4.20 1.51
C LEU A 248 5.28 5.14 0.73
N ARG A 249 5.76 5.82 -0.32
CA ARG A 249 4.93 6.65 -1.19
C ARG A 249 4.26 5.82 -2.28
N THR A 250 5.00 4.90 -2.91
CA THR A 250 4.57 4.19 -4.11
C THR A 250 3.74 2.96 -3.82
N ALA A 251 3.90 2.34 -2.64
CA ALA A 251 3.09 1.21 -2.17
C ALA A 251 1.81 1.66 -1.43
N LYS A 252 0.99 2.49 -2.11
CA LYS A 252 -0.26 3.06 -1.56
C LYS A 252 -1.38 2.93 -2.57
N TRP A 253 -2.60 2.65 -2.15
CA TRP A 253 -3.75 2.59 -3.08
C TRP A 253 -4.97 3.24 -2.44
N ALA A 254 -5.76 3.94 -3.25
CA ALA A 254 -6.94 4.68 -2.79
C ALA A 254 -6.66 5.65 -1.61
N GLY A 255 -5.47 6.26 -1.58
CA GLY A 255 -5.09 7.25 -0.56
C GLY A 255 -4.52 6.67 0.74
N PHE A 256 -4.42 5.35 0.88
CA PHE A 256 -3.92 4.68 2.08
C PHE A 256 -2.78 3.72 1.77
N ALA A 257 -1.85 3.58 2.71
CA ALA A 257 -0.97 2.42 2.75
C ALA A 257 -1.72 1.17 3.23
N SER A 258 -1.27 0.01 2.78
CA SER A 258 -1.77 -1.29 3.25
C SER A 258 -0.95 -1.77 4.44
N ASP A 259 -1.67 -2.27 5.44
CA ASP A 259 -1.17 -3.12 6.52
C ASP A 259 -0.23 -4.23 6.01
N ARG A 260 -0.58 -4.93 4.92
CA ARG A 260 0.28 -5.95 4.31
C ARG A 260 1.63 -5.40 3.82
N VAL A 261 1.67 -4.16 3.32
CA VAL A 261 2.94 -3.51 2.93
C VAL A 261 3.77 -3.23 4.16
N PHE A 262 3.17 -2.66 5.20
CA PHE A 262 3.87 -2.33 6.44
C PHE A 262 4.41 -3.58 7.15
N ALA A 263 3.59 -4.63 7.25
CA ALA A 263 4.01 -5.92 7.80
C ALA A 263 5.08 -6.64 6.95
N SER A 264 5.30 -6.19 5.71
CA SER A 264 6.34 -6.74 4.80
C SER A 264 7.55 -5.81 4.67
N LEU A 265 7.65 -4.75 5.47
CA LEU A 265 8.85 -3.90 5.45
C LEU A 265 10.06 -4.73 5.91
N PRO A 266 11.20 -4.62 5.21
CA PRO A 266 12.41 -5.30 5.65
C PRO A 266 12.87 -4.72 6.99
N ASP A 267 13.42 -5.57 7.86
CA ASP A 267 14.15 -5.08 9.02
C ASP A 267 15.37 -4.27 8.57
N LEU A 268 15.69 -3.25 9.35
CA LEU A 268 16.72 -2.26 9.00
C LEU A 268 17.85 -2.29 10.03
N PRO A 269 19.10 -1.98 9.62
CA PRO A 269 20.22 -1.91 10.55
C PRO A 269 19.96 -1.00 11.75
N ARG A 270 20.34 -1.46 12.95
CA ARG A 270 20.13 -0.75 14.23
C ARG A 270 21.40 -0.23 14.89
N ALA A 271 22.57 -0.50 14.32
CA ALA A 271 23.85 -0.14 14.94
C ALA A 271 24.17 1.37 14.82
N ARG A 272 23.75 2.01 13.73
CA ARG A 272 23.91 3.44 13.48
C ARG A 272 22.93 3.92 12.41
N PRO A 273 22.67 5.24 12.31
CA PRO A 273 21.98 5.79 11.17
C PRO A 273 22.80 5.55 9.89
N LEU A 274 22.11 5.17 8.82
CA LEU A 274 22.66 5.09 7.48
C LEU A 274 22.38 6.36 6.71
N THR A 275 23.32 6.77 5.87
CA THR A 275 23.06 7.77 4.83
C THR A 275 22.20 7.18 3.71
N ASP A 276 21.67 8.03 2.83
CA ASP A 276 20.90 7.56 1.67
C ASP A 276 21.74 6.63 0.78
N ASP A 277 23.02 6.96 0.53
CA ASP A 277 23.90 6.13 -0.30
C ASP A 277 24.22 4.78 0.35
N GLU A 278 24.40 4.76 1.68
CA GLU A 278 24.61 3.51 2.42
C GLU A 278 23.36 2.63 2.42
N MET A 279 22.17 3.23 2.53
CA MET A 279 20.91 2.48 2.44
C MET A 279 20.67 1.94 1.03
N ASN A 280 20.99 2.73 -0.01
CA ASN A 280 20.93 2.28 -1.40
C ASN A 280 21.88 1.08 -1.62
N ALA A 281 23.09 1.14 -1.07
CA ALA A 281 24.05 0.03 -1.11
C ALA A 281 23.54 -1.19 -0.32
N HIS A 282 22.92 -1.00 0.84
CA HIS A 282 22.33 -2.10 1.65
C HIS A 282 21.28 -2.91 0.85
N PHE A 283 20.54 -2.25 -0.03
CA PHE A 283 19.56 -2.88 -0.92
C PHE A 283 20.11 -3.25 -2.30
N ASN A 284 21.41 -3.04 -2.57
CA ASN A 284 22.04 -3.30 -3.85
C ASN A 284 21.34 -2.57 -5.02
N LEU A 285 20.92 -1.33 -4.81
CA LEU A 285 20.34 -0.52 -5.89
C LEU A 285 21.42 -0.11 -6.89
N THR A 286 21.06 -0.14 -8.17
CA THR A 286 21.86 0.38 -9.27
C THR A 286 21.75 1.90 -9.34
N GLU A 287 22.69 2.55 -10.04
CA GLU A 287 22.66 4.00 -10.24
C GLU A 287 21.36 4.49 -10.90
N GLN A 288 20.82 3.72 -11.85
CA GLN A 288 19.56 4.04 -12.54
C GLN A 288 18.36 3.96 -11.59
N GLU A 289 18.31 2.94 -10.73
CA GLU A 289 17.27 2.79 -9.71
C GLU A 289 17.35 3.92 -8.67
N VAL A 290 18.55 4.29 -8.23
CA VAL A 290 18.77 5.43 -7.31
C VAL A 290 18.31 6.73 -7.95
N ALA A 291 18.64 6.97 -9.23
CA ALA A 291 18.17 8.13 -9.97
C ALA A 291 16.64 8.17 -10.07
N HIS A 292 15.99 7.02 -10.35
CA HIS A 292 14.53 6.89 -10.37
C HIS A 292 13.89 7.23 -9.03
N VAL A 293 14.44 6.71 -7.93
CA VAL A 293 14.00 6.98 -6.55
C VAL A 293 14.03 8.49 -6.27
N ARG A 294 15.18 9.13 -6.55
CA ARG A 294 15.39 10.57 -6.34
C ARG A 294 14.47 11.42 -7.20
N GLN A 295 14.33 11.09 -8.49
CA GLN A 295 13.43 11.79 -9.40
C GLN A 295 11.98 11.70 -8.92
N SER A 296 11.55 10.52 -8.46
CA SER A 296 10.20 10.32 -7.94
C SER A 296 9.94 11.13 -6.66
N LEU A 297 10.99 11.37 -5.84
CA LEU A 297 10.97 12.23 -4.63
C LEU A 297 11.09 13.71 -4.89
N ALA A 298 11.50 14.12 -6.09
CA ALA A 298 11.58 15.53 -6.42
C ALA A 298 10.18 16.19 -6.27
N PRO A 299 10.10 17.40 -5.71
CA PRO A 299 8.85 18.15 -5.65
C PRO A 299 8.25 18.27 -7.05
N ARG A 300 7.00 17.83 -7.24
CA ARG A 300 6.30 18.05 -8.50
C ARG A 300 6.20 19.55 -8.73
N ARG A 301 6.87 20.07 -9.76
CA ARG A 301 6.67 21.45 -10.20
C ARG A 301 5.17 21.61 -10.46
N ARG A 302 4.52 22.52 -9.72
CA ARG A 302 3.16 22.95 -10.04
C ARG A 302 3.21 23.46 -11.47
N THR A 303 2.68 22.71 -12.42
CA THR A 303 2.29 23.27 -13.71
C THR A 303 1.26 24.34 -13.40
N ALA A 304 1.64 25.61 -13.62
CA ALA A 304 0.69 26.70 -13.62
C ALA A 304 -0.41 26.32 -14.62
N ARG A 305 -1.63 26.13 -14.12
CA ARG A 305 -2.83 26.08 -14.94
C ARG A 305 -3.33 27.49 -15.10
#